data_AF-A0A368A5K2-F1
#
_entry.id   AF-A0A368A5K2-F1
#
_cell.length_a   1.000
_cell.length_b   1.000
_cell.length_c   1.000
_cell.angle_alpha   90.00
_cell.angle_beta   90.00
_cell.angle_gamma   90.00
#
_symmetry.space_group_name_H-M   'P 1'
#
loop_
_entity.id
_entity.type
_entity.pdbx_description
1 polymer ?
#
loop_
_entity_poly.entity_id
_entity_poly.type
_entity_poly.pdbx_seq_one_letter_code
_entity_poly.pdbx_strand_id
1 'polypeptide(L)'
;MLKLDLPFPPSVNGLYRNGGMKKGRHRTARYKAWVREASLCVGEVHRKAMSAYSLLIVLKRPDRRMRDLGNYEKAISDLLVSHGVVRDDSDCCSLMMKWHDAMDGAGMVSSPTGASCVVSECLVIVQQEPTDRSSLS
;
A
#
# COMPACT_ATOMS: atom_id res chain seq x y z
N MET A 1 2.59 16.94 1.83
CA MET A 1 2.62 15.54 2.29
C MET A 1 1.29 14.90 1.92
N LEU A 2 1.29 13.87 1.09
CA LEU A 2 0.08 13.14 0.72
C LEU A 2 -0.10 11.97 1.67
N LYS A 3 -1.27 11.86 2.31
CA LYS A 3 -1.62 10.72 3.15
C LYS A 3 -2.82 9.96 2.58
N LEU A 4 -2.64 8.66 2.40
CA LEU A 4 -3.69 7.76 1.91
C LEU A 4 -3.94 6.67 2.93
N ASP A 5 -5.21 6.47 3.29
CA ASP A 5 -5.68 5.36 4.12
C ASP A 5 -6.22 4.25 3.21
N LEU A 6 -5.41 3.21 2.98
CA LEU A 6 -5.72 2.11 2.06
C LEU A 6 -6.10 0.81 2.78
N PRO A 7 -6.92 -0.06 2.17
CA PRO A 7 -7.16 -1.41 2.70
C PRO A 7 -5.92 -2.30 2.58
N PHE A 8 -5.85 -3.36 3.40
CA PHE A 8 -4.67 -4.23 3.45
C PHE A 8 -4.36 -4.91 2.09
N PRO A 9 -3.17 -4.68 1.50
CA PRO A 9 -2.86 -5.15 0.15
C PRO A 9 -2.71 -6.67 0.06
N PRO A 10 -3.03 -7.28 -1.09
CA PRO A 10 -2.57 -8.63 -1.41
C PRO A 10 -1.04 -8.66 -1.56
N SER A 11 -0.42 -9.79 -1.23
CA SER A 11 1.01 -10.00 -1.49
C SER A 11 1.29 -10.07 -3.00
N VAL A 12 2.54 -9.79 -3.40
CA VAL A 12 3.02 -9.82 -4.79
C VAL A 12 2.72 -11.15 -5.48
N ASN A 13 2.85 -12.25 -4.73
CA ASN A 13 2.53 -13.62 -5.17
C ASN A 13 1.04 -13.82 -5.51
N GLY A 14 0.17 -12.98 -4.93
CA GLY A 14 -1.28 -13.00 -5.18
C GLY A 14 -1.75 -12.01 -6.25
N LEU A 15 -0.88 -11.15 -6.79
CA LEU A 15 -1.30 -10.11 -7.73
C LEU A 15 -1.63 -10.65 -9.11
N TYR A 16 -0.82 -11.60 -9.57
CA TYR A 16 -0.90 -12.09 -10.93
C TYR A 16 -0.87 -13.61 -10.99
N ARG A 17 -1.54 -14.18 -12.00
CA ARG A 17 -1.48 -15.60 -12.32
C ARG A 17 -1.06 -15.79 -13.78
N ASN A 18 -0.31 -16.86 -14.02
CA ASN A 18 -0.02 -17.32 -15.37
C ASN A 18 -1.31 -17.88 -15.98
N GLY A 19 -1.62 -17.49 -17.21
CA GLY A 19 -2.86 -17.83 -17.90
C GLY A 19 -3.04 -19.31 -18.29
N GLY A 20 -2.14 -20.21 -17.87
CA GLY A 20 -2.14 -21.60 -18.29
C GLY A 20 -2.02 -21.69 -19.82
N MET A 21 -3.07 -22.23 -20.47
CA MET A 21 -3.18 -22.29 -21.94
C MET A 21 -3.38 -20.92 -22.61
N LYS A 22 -3.76 -19.88 -21.85
CA LYS A 22 -3.80 -18.50 -22.36
C LYS A 22 -2.42 -17.87 -22.17
N LYS A 23 -1.86 -17.30 -23.25
CA LYS A 23 -0.58 -16.59 -23.20
C LYS A 23 -0.68 -15.38 -22.27
N GLY A 24 0.30 -15.25 -21.36
CA GLY A 24 0.53 -14.04 -20.58
C GLY A 24 0.16 -14.15 -19.09
N ARG A 25 0.40 -13.03 -18.40
CA ARG A 25 0.19 -12.86 -16.98
C ARG A 25 -1.04 -11.98 -16.77
N HIS A 26 -2.02 -12.45 -16.00
CA HIS A 26 -3.27 -11.73 -15.75
C HIS A 26 -3.42 -11.37 -14.27
N ARG A 27 -4.00 -10.19 -13.99
CA ARG A 27 -4.36 -9.79 -12.63
C ARG A 27 -5.39 -10.74 -12.04
N THR A 28 -5.17 -11.20 -10.82
CA THR A 28 -6.11 -12.08 -10.11
C THR A 28 -7.40 -11.33 -9.76
N ALA A 29 -8.50 -12.07 -9.54
CA ALA A 29 -9.76 -11.48 -9.07
C ALA A 29 -9.59 -10.74 -7.74
N ARG A 30 -8.81 -11.33 -6.82
CA ARG A 30 -8.47 -10.70 -5.53
C ARG A 30 -7.75 -9.36 -5.71
N TYR A 31 -6.76 -9.30 -6.60
CA TYR A 31 -6.07 -8.04 -6.86
C TYR A 31 -6.99 -6.99 -7.48
N LYS A 32 -7.83 -7.39 -8.45
CA LYS A 32 -8.83 -6.47 -9.04
C LYS A 32 -9.81 -5.94 -8.01
N ALA A 33 -10.27 -6.77 -7.08
CA ALA A 33 -11.16 -6.35 -6.00
C ALA A 33 -10.49 -5.34 -5.07
N TRP A 34 -9.26 -5.62 -4.63
CA TRP A 34 -8.49 -4.69 -3.80
C TRP A 34 -8.22 -3.36 -4.53
N VAL A 35 -7.86 -3.40 -5.81
CA VAL A 35 -7.66 -2.17 -6.60
C VAL A 35 -8.93 -1.32 -6.62
N ARG A 36 -10.12 -1.93 -6.81
CA ARG A 36 -11.39 -1.19 -6.82
C ARG A 36 -11.66 -0.50 -5.48
N GLU A 37 -11.45 -1.21 -4.38
CA GLU A 37 -11.66 -0.68 -3.03
C GLU A 37 -10.65 0.44 -2.72
N ALA A 38 -9.36 0.18 -2.93
CA ALA A 38 -8.29 1.14 -2.71
C ALA A 38 -8.40 2.37 -3.61
N SER A 39 -8.98 2.24 -4.81
CA SER A 39 -9.26 3.37 -5.71
C SER A 39 -10.21 4.40 -5.11
N LEU A 40 -11.17 3.95 -4.28
CA LEU A 40 -12.10 4.85 -3.60
C LEU A 40 -11.38 5.73 -2.57
N CYS A 41 -10.33 5.19 -1.95
CA CYS A 41 -9.52 5.89 -0.95
C CYS A 41 -8.58 6.96 -1.56
N VAL A 42 -8.15 6.79 -2.82
CA VAL A 42 -7.25 7.74 -3.49
C VAL A 42 -7.99 9.02 -3.92
N GLY A 43 -9.27 8.88 -4.29
CA GLY A 43 -10.14 9.97 -4.75
C GLY A 43 -9.71 10.58 -6.10
N GLU A 44 -10.52 11.50 -6.65
CA GLU A 44 -10.21 12.17 -7.93
C GLU A 44 -9.15 13.28 -7.82
N VAL A 45 -8.73 13.62 -6.60
CA VAL A 45 -8.06 14.88 -6.25
C VAL A 45 -6.56 14.90 -6.62
N HIS A 46 -5.93 13.74 -6.85
CA HIS A 46 -4.46 13.63 -6.84
C HIS A 46 -3.77 13.50 -8.21
N ARG A 47 -4.38 14.03 -9.28
CA ARG A 47 -3.84 14.02 -10.67
C ARG A 47 -2.62 14.93 -10.93
N LYS A 48 -1.79 15.19 -9.94
CA LYS A 48 -0.48 15.84 -10.15
C LYS A 48 0.61 14.80 -9.92
N ALA A 49 0.95 14.11 -11.00
CA ALA A 49 1.98 13.07 -10.98
C ALA A 49 3.29 13.64 -10.42
N MET A 50 3.71 13.13 -9.25
CA MET A 50 4.99 13.48 -8.67
C MET A 50 6.11 12.84 -9.50
N SER A 51 7.16 13.63 -9.80
CA SER A 51 8.32 13.19 -10.60
C SER A 51 9.50 12.71 -9.76
N ALA A 52 9.53 13.03 -8.46
CA ALA A 52 10.49 12.51 -7.49
C ALA A 52 9.77 12.43 -6.14
N TYR A 53 9.69 11.23 -5.56
CA TYR A 53 8.94 11.01 -4.32
C TYR A 53 9.66 10.06 -3.38
N SER A 54 9.29 10.17 -2.10
CA SER A 54 9.63 9.18 -1.08
C SER A 54 8.34 8.51 -0.60
N LEU A 55 8.37 7.18 -0.52
CA LEU A 55 7.24 6.36 -0.15
C LEU A 55 7.48 5.73 1.23
N LEU A 56 6.61 6.08 2.19
CA LEU A 56 6.56 5.41 3.49
C LEU A 56 5.31 4.54 3.56
N ILE A 57 5.51 3.24 3.70
CA ILE A 57 4.45 2.24 3.85
C ILE A 57 4.47 1.71 5.28
N VAL A 58 3.36 1.93 5.98
CA VAL A 58 3.15 1.39 7.32
C VAL A 58 2.00 0.38 7.27
N LEU A 59 2.30 -0.89 7.54
CA LEU A 59 1.33 -1.99 7.48
C LEU A 59 1.00 -2.49 8.88
N LYS A 60 -0.29 -2.60 9.19
CA LYS A 60 -0.74 -3.35 10.37
C LYS A 60 -0.90 -4.82 10.02
N ARG A 61 -0.32 -5.72 10.82
CA ARG A 61 -0.43 -7.17 10.59
C ARG A 61 -1.90 -7.60 10.72
N PRO A 62 -2.49 -8.28 9.71
CA PRO A 62 -3.86 -8.73 9.77
C PRO A 62 -4.03 -10.01 10.58
N ASP A 63 -2.95 -10.78 10.70
CA ASP A 63 -2.91 -12.03 11.45
C ASP A 63 -1.50 -12.24 12.02
N ARG A 64 -1.35 -13.31 12.81
CA ARG A 64 -0.08 -13.71 13.43
C ARG A 64 0.85 -14.45 12.47
N ARG A 65 0.55 -14.53 11.16
CA ARG A 65 1.39 -15.29 10.22
C ARG A 65 2.68 -14.54 9.95
N MET A 66 3.75 -15.30 9.73
CA MET A 66 4.99 -14.75 9.19
C MET A 66 4.74 -14.35 7.73
N ARG A 67 5.03 -13.09 7.41
CA ARG A 67 4.79 -12.48 6.10
C ARG A 67 5.97 -11.60 5.76
N ASP A 68 6.44 -11.67 4.52
CA ASP A 68 7.49 -10.78 4.04
C ASP A 68 6.90 -9.39 3.79
N LEU A 69 7.47 -8.39 4.43
CA LEU A 69 6.99 -7.01 4.35
C LEU A 69 7.05 -6.49 2.90
N GLY A 70 8.14 -6.76 2.19
CA GLY A 70 8.36 -6.33 0.80
C GLY A 70 7.34 -6.90 -0.20
N ASN A 71 6.64 -7.98 0.13
CA ASN A 71 5.61 -8.55 -0.75
C ASN A 71 4.42 -7.60 -0.97
N TYR A 72 4.26 -6.56 -0.15
CA TYR A 72 3.09 -5.68 -0.18
C TYR A 72 3.32 -4.37 -0.92
N GLU A 73 4.58 -3.99 -1.16
CA GLU A 73 4.95 -2.73 -1.81
C GLU A 73 4.36 -2.66 -3.22
N LYS A 74 4.53 -3.72 -4.03
CA LYS A 74 4.17 -3.68 -5.45
C LYS A 74 2.70 -3.37 -5.70
N ALA A 75 1.80 -3.83 -4.82
CA ALA A 75 0.38 -3.53 -4.93
C ALA A 75 0.09 -2.04 -4.76
N ILE A 76 0.79 -1.39 -3.81
CA ILE A 76 0.64 0.02 -3.50
C ILE A 76 1.24 0.87 -4.62
N SER A 77 2.47 0.56 -5.06
CA SER A 77 3.14 1.29 -6.15
C SER A 77 2.35 1.22 -7.46
N ASP A 78 1.86 0.04 -7.84
CA ASP A 78 0.99 -0.13 -9.02
C ASP A 78 -0.30 0.73 -8.91
N LEU A 79 -0.88 0.82 -7.70
CA LEU A 79 -2.08 1.64 -7.45
C LEU A 79 -1.77 3.13 -7.67
N LEU A 80 -0.69 3.64 -7.08
CA LEU A 80 -0.29 5.05 -7.18
C LEU A 80 -0.05 5.48 -8.63
N VAL A 81 0.61 4.63 -9.43
CA VAL A 81 0.80 4.86 -10.86
C VAL A 81 -0.54 4.83 -11.59
N SER A 82 -1.40 3.84 -11.31
CA SER A 82 -2.69 3.69 -11.99
C SER A 82 -3.65 4.87 -11.78
N HIS A 83 -3.51 5.59 -10.66
CA HIS A 83 -4.29 6.78 -10.32
C HIS A 83 -3.60 8.10 -10.69
N GLY A 84 -2.38 8.03 -11.26
CA GLY A 84 -1.62 9.22 -11.65
C GLY A 84 -1.11 10.05 -10.47
N VAL A 85 -1.00 9.45 -9.28
CA VAL A 85 -0.38 10.07 -8.10
C VAL A 85 1.12 10.24 -8.32
N VAL A 86 1.73 9.23 -8.92
CA VAL A 86 3.12 9.23 -9.37
C VAL A 86 3.14 8.84 -10.85
N ARG A 87 4.15 9.33 -11.58
CA ARG A 87 4.27 9.04 -13.01
C ARG A 87 4.76 7.61 -13.25
N ASP A 88 5.78 7.20 -12.53
CA ASP A 88 6.46 5.92 -12.70
C ASP A 88 6.96 5.39 -11.34
N ASP A 89 7.14 4.07 -11.20
CA ASP A 89 7.79 3.49 -10.02
C ASP A 89 9.29 3.81 -9.99
N SER A 90 9.91 4.09 -11.15
CA SER A 90 11.31 4.55 -11.24
C SER A 90 11.58 5.91 -10.59
N ASP A 91 10.54 6.73 -10.38
CA ASP A 91 10.63 8.06 -9.79
C ASP A 91 10.72 8.02 -8.24
N CYS A 92 10.67 6.82 -7.64
CA CYS A 92 10.81 6.63 -6.20
C CYS A 92 12.27 6.75 -5.76
N CYS A 93 12.61 7.84 -5.07
CA CYS A 93 13.97 8.09 -4.58
C CYS A 93 14.27 7.38 -3.25
N SER A 94 13.23 7.09 -2.44
CA SER A 94 13.37 6.43 -1.14
C SER A 94 12.11 5.66 -0.81
N LEU A 95 12.28 4.41 -0.38
CA LEU A 95 11.20 3.54 0.06
C LEU A 95 11.51 3.06 1.48
N MET A 96 10.61 3.37 2.41
CA MET A 96 10.66 2.84 3.76
C MET A 96 9.41 2.02 4.02
N MET A 97 9.59 0.79 4.50
CA MET A 97 8.49 -0.06 4.94
C MET A 97 8.69 -0.43 6.38
N LYS A 98 7.62 -0.40 7.16
CA LYS A 98 7.60 -0.97 8.52
C LYS A 98 6.28 -1.63 8.82
N TRP A 99 6.34 -2.65 9.68
CA TRP A 99 5.16 -3.07 10.41
C TRP A 99 4.82 -1.97 11.42
N HIS A 100 3.54 -1.62 11.52
CA HIS A 100 3.05 -0.87 12.66
C HIS A 100 3.22 -1.77 13.88
N ASP A 101 3.94 -1.31 14.89
CA ASP A 101 4.10 -2.05 16.14
C ASP A 101 2.70 -2.42 16.65
N ALA A 102 2.48 -3.71 16.85
CA ALA A 102 1.25 -4.18 17.45
C ALA A 102 1.21 -3.58 18.86
N MET A 103 0.17 -2.79 19.15
CA MET A 103 -0.05 -2.31 20.50
C MET A 103 -0.15 -3.49 21.46
N ASP A 104 0.88 -3.63 22.28
CA ASP A 104 0.75 -3.92 23.70
C ASP A 104 1.38 -2.71 24.43
N GLY A 105 0.53 -1.74 24.81
CA GLY A 105 0.84 -0.69 25.80
C GLY A 105 1.74 0.48 25.35
N ALA A 106 1.16 1.69 25.33
CA ALA A 106 1.87 2.98 25.46
C ALA A 106 3.09 3.21 24.53
N GLY A 107 2.84 3.73 23.33
CA GLY A 107 3.94 4.17 22.47
C GLY A 107 3.46 4.99 21.29
N MET A 108 3.27 6.29 21.52
CA MET A 108 3.16 7.29 20.47
C MET A 108 4.43 7.21 19.59
N VAL A 109 4.30 6.73 18.35
CA VAL A 109 5.41 6.72 17.39
C VAL A 109 5.64 8.15 16.92
N SER A 110 6.60 8.84 17.52
CA SER A 110 7.12 10.12 17.04
C SER A 110 7.89 9.92 15.73
N SER A 111 7.57 10.70 14.70
CA SER A 111 8.31 10.80 13.45
C SER A 111 9.75 11.26 13.68
N PRO A 112 10.77 10.72 12.99
CA PRO A 112 12.08 11.36 12.95
C PRO A 112 12.02 12.56 12.00
N THR A 113 11.88 13.76 12.56
CA THR A 113 12.14 15.01 11.85
C THR A 113 13.67 15.21 11.79
N GLY A 114 14.26 15.08 10.61
CA GLY A 114 15.71 15.28 10.48
C GLY A 114 16.32 14.92 9.12
N ALA A 115 15.81 15.47 8.02
CA ALA A 115 16.61 15.70 6.81
C ALA A 115 15.91 16.75 5.93
N SER A 116 16.57 17.90 5.72
CA SER A 116 16.06 18.91 4.80
C SER A 116 16.31 18.47 3.35
N CYS A 117 15.30 17.89 2.74
CA CYS A 117 15.10 17.89 1.30
C CYS A 117 13.60 18.10 1.13
N VAL A 118 13.17 19.15 0.43
CA VAL A 118 11.78 19.34 0.05
C VAL A 118 11.42 18.30 -1.02
N VAL A 119 11.24 17.06 -0.58
CA VAL A 119 10.61 15.97 -1.32
C VAL A 119 9.17 15.90 -0.86
N SER A 120 8.22 15.79 -1.80
CA SER A 120 6.83 15.56 -1.43
C SER A 120 6.73 14.19 -0.78
N GLU A 121 6.73 14.17 0.56
CA GLU A 121 6.54 12.95 1.34
C GLU A 121 5.14 12.39 1.07
N CYS A 122 5.07 11.19 0.51
CA CYS A 122 3.82 10.47 0.32
C CYS A 122 3.78 9.39 1.42
N LEU A 123 3.08 9.70 2.51
CA LEU A 123 2.89 8.81 3.65
C LEU A 123 1.64 7.96 3.40
N VAL A 124 1.80 6.71 2.96
CA VAL A 124 0.65 5.81 2.82
C VAL A 124 0.47 5.03 4.12
N ILE A 125 -0.59 5.33 4.88
CA ILE A 125 -0.99 4.56 6.05
C ILE A 125 -2.01 3.53 5.60
N VAL A 126 -1.74 2.24 5.74
CA VAL A 126 -2.72 1.21 5.36
C VAL A 126 -3.55 0.86 6.59
N GLN A 127 -4.79 1.34 6.67
CA GLN A 127 -5.73 0.95 7.72
C GLN A 127 -6.42 -0.37 7.35
N GLN A 128 -6.70 -1.20 8.35
CA GLN A 128 -7.48 -2.42 8.15
C GLN A 128 -8.96 -2.08 8.01
N GLU A 129 -9.65 -2.74 7.09
CA GLU A 129 -11.10 -2.97 7.18
C GLU A 129 -11.45 -3.62 8.53
N PRO A 130 -12.62 -3.32 9.10
CA PRO A 130 -13.03 -3.82 10.40
C PRO A 130 -13.22 -5.33 10.36
N THR A 131 -12.39 -6.04 11.11
CA THR A 131 -12.69 -7.42 11.52
C THR A 131 -13.82 -7.37 12.55
N ASP A 132 -15.10 -7.49 12.17
CA ASP A 132 -16.09 -8.24 13.00
C ASP A 132 -17.49 -8.50 12.36
N ARG A 133 -18.07 -9.63 12.81
CA ARG A 133 -19.50 -10.04 12.92
C ARG A 133 -20.23 -10.76 11.78
N SER A 134 -19.96 -12.06 11.72
CA SER A 134 -21.02 -13.09 11.82
C SER A 134 -20.43 -14.30 12.55
N SER A 135 -20.47 -14.35 13.88
CA SER A 135 -21.59 -14.89 14.64
C SER A 135 -21.97 -16.29 14.15
N LEU A 136 -21.40 -17.30 14.82
CA LEU A 136 -22.07 -18.48 15.35
C LEU A 136 -23.40 -18.83 14.66
N SER A 137 -23.37 -19.90 13.87
CA SER A 137 -24.51 -20.79 13.66
C SER A 137 -24.08 -22.19 14.04
#